data_AF-A0A7W8L0W7-F1
#
_entry.id   AF-A0A7W8L0W7-F1
#
_cell.length_a   1.000
_cell.length_b   1.000
_cell.length_c   1.000
_cell.angle_alpha   90.00
_cell.angle_beta   90.00
_cell.angle_gamma   90.00
#
_symmetry.space_group_name_H-M   'P 1'
#
loop_
_entity.id
_entity.type
_entity.pdbx_description
1 polymer ?
#
loop_
_entity_poly.entity_id
_entity_poly.type
_entity_poly.pdbx_seq_one_letter_code
_entity_poly.pdbx_strand_id
1 'polypeptide(L)'
;MNIDFHYGVVYIAARVGGMTAGDAQTVAHACQYVDDATTSGILRFKGGETFERFATAHKLFDYANTENDQNRLVWAPFHFLPAGVGDSLEEKAVCRPDSEVAREVVRRAIRQRDSETALHRLGVTLHTYVDTWAHQGFAGIESPWNRVHLLEAQDCTRKGWLASLELAVAHLIDRVETDVLTIALPVGHGAALHYPDQPWARWHYIDGCNHFISRHNLPDFVQAADMSCRVVRAYLAGREDFENQPGMPDDVKDALTRLLDTNREPDDNLRLRTVCEWVNAGRIPGLKEPVPGYIAKGHGSWKYQATGLLCDDDTGDRPEWTTAFEKSDYRLFHDAVKQHRFVTTQEILPARGLRIA
;
A
#
# COMPACT_ATOMS: atom_id res chain seq x y z
N MET A 1 0.00 -4.63 1.93
CA MET A 1 -0.11 -5.80 1.02
C MET A 1 1.21 -5.93 0.22
N ASN A 2 1.38 -6.96 -0.62
CA ASN A 2 2.59 -7.15 -1.42
C ASN A 2 2.37 -6.86 -2.93
N ILE A 3 3.46 -6.85 -3.71
CA ILE A 3 3.46 -6.51 -5.14
C ILE A 3 2.53 -7.36 -6.02
N ASP A 4 2.34 -8.64 -5.69
CA ASP A 4 1.39 -9.48 -6.40
C ASP A 4 -0.05 -8.95 -6.32
N PHE A 5 -0.38 -8.26 -5.23
CA PHE A 5 -1.66 -7.59 -5.04
C PHE A 5 -1.66 -6.15 -5.56
N HIS A 6 -0.80 -5.28 -5.01
CA HIS A 6 -0.79 -3.85 -5.31
C HIS A 6 -0.48 -3.54 -6.78
N TYR A 7 0.28 -4.39 -7.47
CA TYR A 7 0.45 -4.29 -8.91
C TYR A 7 -0.48 -5.27 -9.66
N GLY A 8 -0.33 -6.58 -9.41
CA GLY A 8 -0.99 -7.61 -10.22
C GLY A 8 -2.51 -7.64 -10.08
N VAL A 9 -3.03 -7.72 -8.86
CA VAL A 9 -4.48 -7.76 -8.61
C VAL A 9 -5.14 -6.41 -8.91
N VAL A 10 -4.48 -5.29 -8.58
CA VAL A 10 -4.99 -3.95 -8.93
C VAL A 10 -5.07 -3.76 -10.45
N TYR A 11 -4.09 -4.26 -11.21
CA TYR A 11 -4.18 -4.29 -12.68
C TYR A 11 -5.41 -5.06 -13.16
N ILE A 12 -5.64 -6.27 -12.62
CA ILE A 12 -6.82 -7.09 -12.93
C ILE A 12 -8.11 -6.30 -12.60
N ALA A 13 -8.20 -5.71 -11.41
CA ALA A 13 -9.36 -4.94 -10.97
C ALA A 13 -9.62 -3.72 -11.87
N ALA A 14 -8.57 -3.00 -12.26
CA ALA A 14 -8.66 -1.87 -13.17
C ALA A 14 -9.15 -2.28 -14.56
N ARG A 15 -8.59 -3.37 -15.10
CA ARG A 15 -9.00 -3.93 -16.39
C ARG A 15 -10.45 -4.41 -16.40
N VAL A 16 -10.85 -5.19 -15.40
CA VAL A 16 -12.23 -5.69 -15.23
C VAL A 16 -13.21 -4.55 -14.91
N GLY A 17 -12.71 -3.47 -14.30
CA GLY A 17 -13.42 -2.22 -14.06
C GLY A 17 -13.67 -1.40 -15.34
N GLY A 18 -13.02 -1.72 -16.46
CA GLY A 18 -13.25 -1.09 -17.76
C GLY A 18 -12.12 -0.17 -18.23
N MET A 19 -10.99 -0.11 -17.53
CA MET A 19 -9.83 0.67 -17.98
C MET A 19 -9.14 0.05 -19.19
N THR A 20 -8.52 0.91 -20.00
CA THR A 20 -7.57 0.47 -21.02
C THR A 20 -6.35 -0.19 -20.36
N ALA A 21 -5.60 -1.01 -21.09
CA ALA A 21 -4.38 -1.61 -20.56
C ALA A 21 -3.34 -0.56 -20.12
N GLY A 22 -3.27 0.59 -20.81
CA GLY A 22 -2.38 1.69 -20.46
C GLY A 22 -2.80 2.38 -19.16
N ASP A 23 -4.07 2.75 -19.03
CA ASP A 23 -4.55 3.39 -17.79
C ASP A 23 -4.44 2.46 -16.59
N ALA A 24 -4.79 1.17 -16.78
CA ALA A 24 -4.63 0.15 -15.75
C ALA A 24 -3.17 -0.04 -15.34
N GLN A 25 -2.23 0.03 -16.28
CA GLN A 25 -0.80 0.00 -15.97
C GLN A 25 -0.38 1.19 -15.12
N THR A 26 -0.78 2.42 -15.48
CA THR A 26 -0.43 3.61 -14.71
C THR A 26 -0.99 3.55 -13.29
N VAL A 27 -2.26 3.14 -13.14
CA VAL A 27 -2.91 2.99 -11.83
C VAL A 27 -2.22 1.90 -10.99
N ALA A 28 -1.97 0.72 -11.55
CA ALA A 28 -1.31 -0.37 -10.84
C ALA A 28 0.15 -0.03 -10.49
N HIS A 29 0.88 0.62 -11.39
CA HIS A 29 2.26 1.06 -11.13
C HIS A 29 2.26 2.10 -10.02
N ALA A 30 1.40 3.11 -10.05
CA ALA A 30 1.29 4.09 -8.98
C ALA A 30 0.89 3.44 -7.64
N CYS A 31 0.00 2.43 -7.66
CA CYS A 31 -0.40 1.68 -6.47
C CYS A 31 0.79 0.96 -5.83
N GLN A 32 1.59 0.23 -6.61
CA GLN A 32 2.80 -0.43 -6.11
C GLN A 32 3.89 0.58 -5.72
N TYR A 33 4.04 1.66 -6.47
CA TYR A 33 5.13 2.61 -6.26
C TYR A 33 5.02 3.36 -4.92
N VAL A 34 3.86 3.33 -4.26
CA VAL A 34 3.71 3.79 -2.87
C VAL A 34 4.64 3.03 -1.91
N ASP A 35 4.84 1.72 -2.10
CA ASP A 35 5.77 0.92 -1.28
C ASP A 35 7.24 1.16 -1.65
N ASP A 36 7.51 1.51 -2.90
CA ASP A 36 8.88 1.62 -3.42
C ASP A 36 9.46 3.05 -3.34
N ALA A 37 8.60 4.06 -3.18
CA ALA A 37 8.98 5.47 -3.06
C ALA A 37 9.51 5.79 -1.65
N THR A 38 10.74 5.37 -1.39
CA THR A 38 11.46 5.55 -0.11
C THR A 38 12.37 6.79 -0.07
N THR A 39 12.47 7.55 -1.15
CA THR A 39 13.42 8.68 -1.28
C THR A 39 12.68 10.01 -1.13
N SER A 40 12.95 10.73 -0.04
CA SER A 40 12.42 12.07 0.21
C SER A 40 13.40 13.17 -0.20
N GLY A 41 12.92 14.41 -0.23
CA GLY A 41 13.75 15.61 -0.38
C GLY A 41 13.74 16.19 -1.79
N ILE A 42 14.61 17.20 -1.97
CA ILE A 42 14.62 18.05 -3.16
C ILE A 42 15.50 17.45 -4.26
N LEU A 43 14.88 17.06 -5.38
CA LEU A 43 15.57 16.82 -6.65
C LEU A 43 15.98 18.17 -7.24
N ARG A 44 17.28 18.33 -7.54
CA ARG A 44 17.86 19.59 -8.07
C ARG A 44 18.32 19.39 -9.51
N PHE A 45 17.89 20.29 -10.39
CA PHE A 45 18.24 20.27 -11.80
C PHE A 45 19.40 21.23 -12.10
N LYS A 46 20.07 21.04 -13.24
CA LYS A 46 21.23 21.88 -13.65
C LYS A 46 20.87 23.35 -13.85
N GLY A 47 19.68 23.63 -14.37
CA GLY A 47 19.15 24.99 -14.59
C GLY A 47 18.80 25.75 -13.30
N GLY A 48 18.77 25.05 -12.15
CA GLY A 48 18.42 25.63 -10.85
C GLY A 48 17.00 25.32 -10.39
N GLU A 49 16.16 24.73 -11.24
CA GLU A 49 14.84 24.24 -10.88
C GLU A 49 14.92 23.14 -9.83
N THR A 50 13.85 23.01 -9.05
CA THR A 50 13.78 22.04 -7.96
C THR A 50 12.43 21.35 -7.93
N PHE A 51 12.43 20.05 -7.64
CA PHE A 51 11.22 19.27 -7.43
C PHE A 51 11.29 18.54 -6.09
N GLU A 52 10.35 18.82 -5.19
CA GLU A 52 10.24 18.12 -3.91
C GLU A 52 9.58 16.75 -4.07
N ARG A 53 10.10 15.76 -3.34
CA ARG A 53 9.51 14.42 -3.22
C ARG A 53 9.23 14.09 -1.77
N PHE A 54 8.13 13.41 -1.53
CA PHE A 54 7.85 12.77 -0.26
C PHE A 54 8.08 11.27 -0.39
N ALA A 55 8.72 10.69 0.63
CA ALA A 55 8.70 9.26 0.81
C ALA A 55 7.28 8.85 1.22
N THR A 56 6.81 7.75 0.67
CA THR A 56 5.53 7.13 1.02
C THR A 56 5.69 5.79 1.71
N ALA A 57 6.92 5.28 1.77
CA ALA A 57 7.29 4.12 2.55
C ALA A 57 8.67 4.32 3.19
N HIS A 58 8.95 3.47 4.18
CA HIS A 58 10.21 3.42 4.89
C HIS A 58 10.98 2.14 4.52
N LYS A 59 12.31 2.15 4.64
CA LYS A 59 13.06 0.89 4.56
C LYS A 59 12.78 0.06 5.82
N LEU A 60 12.87 -1.27 5.73
CA LEU A 60 12.71 -2.18 6.88
C LEU A 60 13.55 -1.79 8.11
N PHE A 61 14.73 -1.19 7.90
CA PHE A 61 15.61 -0.71 8.97
C PHE A 61 15.07 0.50 9.76
N ASP A 62 14.07 1.22 9.24
CA ASP A 62 13.48 2.40 9.90
C ASP A 62 12.35 2.06 10.87
N TYR A 63 11.85 0.82 10.90
CA TYR A 63 10.81 0.40 11.86
C TYR A 63 11.24 0.59 13.33
N ALA A 64 12.55 0.64 13.61
CA ALA A 64 13.10 0.94 14.93
C ALA A 64 13.19 2.43 15.27
N ASN A 65 13.00 3.33 14.30
CA ASN A 65 13.17 4.78 14.49
C ASN A 65 11.84 5.44 14.85
N THR A 66 11.23 4.94 15.93
CA THR A 66 9.82 5.13 16.32
C THR A 66 9.49 6.52 16.86
N GLU A 67 10.51 7.33 17.17
CA GLU A 67 10.38 8.70 17.67
C GLU A 67 10.35 9.77 16.57
N ASN A 68 10.44 9.40 15.28
CA ASN A 68 10.39 10.38 14.22
C ASN A 68 8.94 10.72 13.86
N ASP A 69 8.48 11.93 14.17
CA ASP A 69 7.18 12.48 13.73
C ASP A 69 6.96 12.34 12.21
N GLN A 70 8.05 12.23 11.43
CA GLN A 70 7.98 11.94 9.99
C GLN A 70 7.39 10.56 9.68
N ASN A 71 7.49 9.57 10.55
CA ASN A 71 6.94 8.23 10.33
C ASN A 71 5.42 8.25 10.33
N ARG A 72 4.78 9.04 11.21
CA ARG A 72 3.31 9.21 11.22
C ARG A 72 2.80 9.80 9.92
N LEU A 73 3.58 10.72 9.34
CA LEU A 73 3.29 11.43 8.10
C LEU A 73 3.46 10.57 6.84
N VAL A 74 4.05 9.39 6.97
CA VAL A 74 4.21 8.38 5.92
C VAL A 74 3.21 7.23 6.16
N TRP A 75 3.20 6.65 7.35
CA TRP A 75 2.40 5.46 7.64
C TRP A 75 0.90 5.69 7.66
N ALA A 76 0.42 6.71 8.38
CA ALA A 76 -1.02 6.91 8.51
C ALA A 76 -1.73 7.30 7.18
N PRO A 77 -1.18 8.17 6.32
CA PRO A 77 -1.86 8.51 5.07
C PRO A 77 -1.73 7.45 3.97
N PHE A 78 -0.79 6.52 4.06
CA PHE A 78 -0.50 5.56 2.99
C PHE A 78 -0.79 4.10 3.34
N HIS A 79 -0.42 3.63 4.55
CA HIS A 79 -0.39 2.20 4.90
C HIS A 79 -1.39 1.80 5.99
N PHE A 80 -1.61 2.68 6.98
CA PHE A 80 -2.45 2.42 8.15
C PHE A 80 -3.51 3.51 8.31
N LEU A 81 -4.39 3.63 7.31
CA LEU A 81 -5.38 4.70 7.26
C LEU A 81 -6.31 4.67 8.47
N PRO A 82 -6.31 5.70 9.33
CA PRO A 82 -7.18 5.75 10.50
C PRO A 82 -8.65 5.64 10.15
N ALA A 83 -9.41 4.83 10.90
CA ALA A 83 -10.85 4.75 10.70
C ALA A 83 -11.62 5.96 11.26
N GLY A 84 -11.01 6.74 12.16
CA GLY A 84 -11.62 7.91 12.78
C GLY A 84 -12.72 7.58 13.80
N VAL A 85 -12.74 6.35 14.33
CA VAL A 85 -13.76 5.84 15.27
C VAL A 85 -13.12 5.49 16.61
N GLY A 86 -13.63 6.08 17.69
CA GLY A 86 -13.14 5.91 19.06
C GLY A 86 -13.24 7.20 19.86
N ASP A 87 -12.97 7.11 21.15
CA ASP A 87 -12.98 8.25 22.07
C ASP A 87 -11.58 8.87 22.19
N SER A 88 -10.53 8.05 22.19
CA SER A 88 -9.12 8.48 22.23
C SER A 88 -8.51 8.71 20.83
N LEU A 89 -7.34 9.35 20.79
CA LEU A 89 -6.57 9.53 19.56
C LEU A 89 -6.13 8.18 18.98
N GLU A 90 -5.66 7.28 19.83
CA GLU A 90 -5.17 5.95 19.51
C GLU A 90 -6.30 5.07 18.95
N GLU A 91 -7.48 5.09 19.57
CA GLU A 91 -8.64 4.33 19.09
C GLU A 91 -9.11 4.79 17.71
N LYS A 92 -9.13 6.12 17.49
CA LYS A 92 -9.45 6.70 16.17
C LYS A 92 -8.38 6.38 15.12
N ALA A 93 -7.12 6.25 15.53
CA ALA A 93 -5.99 5.93 14.67
C ALA A 93 -5.98 4.47 14.18
N VAL A 94 -6.72 3.57 14.82
CA VAL A 94 -6.82 2.17 14.39
C VAL A 94 -7.43 2.09 12.98
N CYS A 95 -6.69 1.43 12.10
CA CYS A 95 -7.09 1.10 10.74
C CYS A 95 -8.22 0.08 10.75
N ARG A 96 -9.27 0.33 9.96
CA ARG A 96 -10.41 -0.58 9.79
C ARG A 96 -10.78 -0.68 8.31
N PRO A 97 -11.15 -1.88 7.82
CA PRO A 97 -11.50 -2.08 6.41
C PRO A 97 -12.66 -1.18 6.00
N ASP A 98 -12.57 -0.60 4.80
CA ASP A 98 -13.65 0.17 4.18
C ASP A 98 -14.34 1.20 5.11
N SER A 99 -13.56 1.83 5.99
CA SER A 99 -14.06 2.84 6.92
C SER A 99 -14.61 4.07 6.20
N GLU A 100 -15.43 4.89 6.87
CA GLU A 100 -15.91 6.15 6.31
C GLU A 100 -14.79 7.13 5.93
N VAL A 101 -13.64 7.07 6.61
CA VAL A 101 -12.43 7.80 6.22
C VAL A 101 -11.89 7.25 4.90
N ALA A 102 -11.77 5.92 4.78
CA ALA A 102 -11.29 5.25 3.57
C ALA A 102 -12.19 5.55 2.35
N ARG A 103 -13.51 5.51 2.54
CA ARG A 103 -14.48 5.88 1.51
C ARG A 103 -14.37 7.34 1.12
N GLU A 104 -14.19 8.27 2.06
CA GLU A 104 -14.01 9.67 1.72
C GLU A 104 -12.70 9.92 0.95
N VAL A 105 -11.61 9.25 1.29
CA VAL A 105 -10.35 9.30 0.52
C VAL A 105 -10.57 8.88 -0.93
N VAL A 106 -11.33 7.80 -1.16
CA VAL A 106 -11.75 7.35 -2.50
C VAL A 106 -12.60 8.40 -3.21
N ARG A 107 -13.64 8.93 -2.57
CA ARG A 107 -14.51 9.96 -3.15
C ARG A 107 -13.72 11.20 -3.58
N ARG A 108 -12.72 11.61 -2.79
CA ARG A 108 -11.82 12.72 -3.13
C ARG A 108 -11.00 12.46 -4.39
N ALA A 109 -10.54 11.23 -4.61
CA ALA A 109 -9.85 10.87 -5.84
C ALA A 109 -10.80 10.88 -7.05
N ILE A 110 -12.04 10.38 -6.89
CA ILE A 110 -13.06 10.41 -7.94
C ILE A 110 -13.43 11.85 -8.34
N ARG A 111 -13.60 12.76 -7.36
CA ARG A 111 -13.83 14.19 -7.62
C ARG A 111 -12.70 14.86 -8.42
N GLN A 112 -11.51 14.27 -8.42
CA GLN A 112 -10.32 14.80 -9.09
C GLN A 112 -9.98 14.04 -10.38
N ARG A 113 -10.90 13.22 -10.90
CA ARG A 113 -10.68 12.37 -12.09
C ARG A 113 -10.25 13.08 -13.37
N ASP A 114 -10.49 14.40 -13.46
CA ASP A 114 -10.16 15.21 -14.64
C ASP A 114 -8.85 16.03 -14.44
N SER A 115 -8.11 15.79 -13.35
CA SER A 115 -6.81 16.43 -13.12
C SER A 115 -5.70 15.80 -13.97
N GLU A 116 -4.57 16.50 -14.08
CA GLU A 116 -3.39 15.96 -14.76
C GLU A 116 -2.84 14.70 -14.05
N THR A 117 -2.93 14.65 -12.72
CA THR A 117 -2.45 13.56 -11.85
C THR A 117 -3.48 12.45 -11.63
N ALA A 118 -4.59 12.45 -12.36
CA ALA A 118 -5.79 11.73 -11.95
C ALA A 118 -5.60 10.20 -11.85
N LEU A 119 -4.87 9.57 -12.78
CA LEU A 119 -4.59 8.13 -12.74
C LEU A 119 -3.61 7.78 -11.61
N HIS A 120 -2.55 8.57 -11.43
CA HIS A 120 -1.59 8.37 -10.34
C HIS A 120 -2.26 8.56 -8.99
N ARG A 121 -3.15 9.55 -8.86
CA ARG A 121 -3.92 9.77 -7.64
C ARG A 121 -4.88 8.62 -7.36
N LEU A 122 -5.51 8.05 -8.38
CA LEU A 122 -6.31 6.84 -8.21
C LEU A 122 -5.45 5.66 -7.74
N GLY A 123 -4.27 5.45 -8.31
CA GLY A 123 -3.34 4.40 -7.89
C GLY A 123 -2.89 4.54 -6.43
N VAL A 124 -2.45 5.73 -6.02
CA VAL A 124 -2.10 6.04 -4.61
C VAL A 124 -3.28 5.82 -3.68
N THR A 125 -4.49 6.21 -4.12
CA THR A 125 -5.73 6.02 -3.35
C THR A 125 -6.06 4.54 -3.19
N LEU A 126 -5.96 3.75 -4.27
CA LEU A 126 -6.24 2.32 -4.24
C LEU A 126 -5.28 1.58 -3.33
N HIS A 127 -3.99 1.92 -3.35
CA HIS A 127 -3.01 1.37 -2.40
C HIS A 127 -3.49 1.53 -0.95
N THR A 128 -3.75 2.78 -0.54
CA THR A 128 -4.18 3.08 0.84
C THR A 128 -5.52 2.42 1.16
N TYR A 129 -6.43 2.35 0.20
CA TYR A 129 -7.75 1.78 0.39
C TYR A 129 -7.69 0.26 0.59
N VAL A 130 -6.96 -0.48 -0.26
CA VAL A 130 -6.85 -1.95 -0.14
C VAL A 130 -6.09 -2.37 1.12
N ASP A 131 -5.10 -1.58 1.54
CA ASP A 131 -4.36 -1.84 2.77
C ASP A 131 -5.23 -1.74 4.03
N THR A 132 -6.42 -1.12 3.96
CA THR A 132 -7.36 -1.13 5.09
C THR A 132 -7.82 -2.54 5.48
N TRP A 133 -7.79 -3.50 4.55
CA TRP A 133 -8.09 -4.89 4.83
C TRP A 133 -6.89 -5.65 5.40
N ALA A 134 -5.69 -5.46 4.83
CA ALA A 134 -4.48 -6.15 5.29
C ALA A 134 -4.13 -5.70 6.71
N HIS A 135 -4.07 -4.38 6.93
CA HIS A 135 -3.57 -3.76 8.14
C HIS A 135 -4.66 -3.43 9.18
N GLN A 136 -5.86 -4.01 9.04
CA GLN A 136 -6.92 -3.83 10.03
C GLN A 136 -6.46 -4.21 11.45
N GLY A 137 -6.83 -3.37 12.42
CA GLY A 137 -6.43 -3.55 13.81
C GLY A 137 -5.06 -2.96 14.17
N PHE A 138 -4.29 -2.47 13.20
CA PHE A 138 -3.03 -1.75 13.42
C PHE A 138 -3.21 -0.23 13.21
N ALA A 139 -2.24 0.57 13.64
CA ALA A 139 -2.22 2.02 13.52
C ALA A 139 -0.85 2.54 13.05
N GLY A 140 -0.86 3.59 12.24
CA GLY A 140 0.35 4.28 11.74
C GLY A 140 1.01 5.23 12.75
N ILE A 141 0.69 5.05 14.04
CA ILE A 141 1.26 5.76 15.19
C ILE A 141 1.60 4.72 16.26
N GLU A 142 2.40 5.08 17.27
CA GLU A 142 2.56 4.22 18.45
C GLU A 142 1.19 3.96 19.11
N SER A 143 0.89 2.69 19.34
CA SER A 143 -0.42 2.26 19.81
C SER A 143 -0.34 0.90 20.50
N PRO A 144 -1.08 0.67 21.61
CA PRO A 144 -1.24 -0.65 22.19
C PRO A 144 -1.73 -1.71 21.19
N TRP A 145 -2.55 -1.31 20.22
CA TRP A 145 -3.08 -2.18 19.17
C TRP A 145 -2.02 -2.71 18.20
N ASN A 146 -0.85 -2.08 18.13
CA ASN A 146 0.26 -2.57 17.30
C ASN A 146 1.06 -3.69 17.96
N ARG A 147 0.87 -3.91 19.26
CA ARG A 147 1.57 -4.97 19.98
C ARG A 147 0.98 -6.32 19.59
N VAL A 148 1.86 -7.28 19.35
CA VAL A 148 1.49 -8.63 18.94
C VAL A 148 2.12 -9.61 19.93
N HIS A 149 1.28 -10.38 20.61
CA HIS A 149 1.69 -11.41 21.55
C HIS A 149 1.14 -12.76 21.10
N LEU A 150 1.88 -13.83 21.39
CA LEU A 150 1.41 -15.21 21.20
C LEU A 150 0.91 -15.48 19.77
N LEU A 151 1.62 -14.95 18.76
CA LEU A 151 1.26 -15.17 17.37
C LEU A 151 1.45 -16.63 16.98
N GLU A 152 0.43 -17.20 16.34
CA GLU A 152 0.52 -18.49 15.65
C GLU A 152 -0.14 -18.37 14.27
N ALA A 153 0.41 -19.11 13.32
CA ALA A 153 -0.08 -19.23 11.95
C ALA A 153 -0.02 -20.70 11.51
N GLN A 154 -0.62 -21.01 10.36
CA GLN A 154 -0.60 -22.39 9.82
C GLN A 154 0.80 -22.98 9.68
N ASP A 155 1.79 -22.13 9.39
CA ASP A 155 3.18 -22.51 9.15
C ASP A 155 4.13 -22.11 10.30
N CYS A 156 3.60 -21.52 11.38
CA CYS A 156 4.43 -20.92 12.42
C CYS A 156 3.82 -21.08 13.81
N THR A 157 4.60 -21.67 14.71
CA THR A 157 4.27 -21.73 16.14
C THR A 157 4.77 -20.47 16.83
N ARG A 158 4.26 -20.20 18.04
CA ARG A 158 4.77 -19.10 18.90
C ARG A 158 6.30 -19.07 19.00
N LYS A 159 6.95 -20.24 19.17
CA LYS A 159 8.41 -20.32 19.28
C LYS A 159 9.10 -19.97 17.97
N GLY A 160 8.53 -20.41 16.84
CA GLY A 160 9.00 -20.04 15.50
C GLY A 160 8.87 -18.54 15.25
N TRP A 161 7.72 -17.96 15.60
CA TRP A 161 7.47 -16.52 15.47
C TRP A 161 8.48 -15.69 16.26
N LEU A 162 8.73 -16.03 17.53
CA LEU A 162 9.74 -15.34 18.35
C LEU A 162 11.13 -15.40 17.71
N ALA A 163 11.56 -16.57 17.21
CA ALA A 163 12.84 -16.70 16.55
C ALA A 163 12.92 -15.88 15.24
N SER A 164 11.85 -15.85 14.45
CA SER A 164 11.77 -15.02 13.24
C SER A 164 11.81 -13.52 13.56
N LEU A 165 11.14 -13.11 14.64
CA LEU A 165 11.14 -11.73 15.12
C LEU A 165 12.54 -11.33 15.60
N GLU A 166 13.22 -12.20 16.36
CA GLU A 166 14.61 -12.01 16.79
C GLU A 166 15.55 -11.82 15.61
N LEU A 167 15.42 -12.64 14.57
CA LEU A 167 16.17 -12.48 13.32
C LEU A 167 15.86 -11.15 12.61
N ALA A 168 14.59 -10.76 12.54
CA ALA A 168 14.17 -9.53 11.86
C ALA A 168 14.74 -8.26 12.52
N VAL A 169 14.96 -8.28 13.83
CA VAL A 169 15.51 -7.14 14.58
C VAL A 169 16.96 -7.32 15.04
N ALA A 170 17.61 -8.42 14.69
CA ALA A 170 18.99 -8.73 15.11
C ALA A 170 20.00 -7.64 14.71
N HIS A 171 19.75 -6.94 13.60
CA HIS A 171 20.59 -5.83 13.15
C HIS A 171 20.33 -4.50 13.86
N LEU A 172 19.23 -4.41 14.62
CA LEU A 172 18.76 -3.18 15.23
C LEU A 172 19.24 -3.03 16.68
N ILE A 173 19.58 -4.12 17.38
CA ILE A 173 19.96 -4.05 18.81
C ILE A 173 20.98 -5.12 19.20
N ASP A 174 22.07 -4.71 19.86
CA ASP A 174 23.20 -5.60 20.19
C ASP A 174 22.90 -6.57 21.35
N ARG A 175 21.96 -6.27 22.25
CA ARG A 175 21.52 -7.16 23.36
C ARG A 175 20.16 -6.75 23.91
N VAL A 176 19.12 -7.55 23.74
CA VAL A 176 17.91 -7.44 24.59
C VAL A 176 17.28 -8.80 24.86
N GLU A 177 16.66 -8.92 26.05
CA GLU A 177 15.83 -10.05 26.47
C GLU A 177 14.53 -10.15 25.63
N THR A 178 14.03 -11.38 25.43
CA THR A 178 12.94 -11.72 24.50
C THR A 178 11.64 -10.94 24.72
N ASP A 179 11.33 -10.53 25.96
CA ASP A 179 10.11 -9.76 26.29
C ASP A 179 10.12 -8.30 25.79
N VAL A 180 11.27 -7.79 25.32
CA VAL A 180 11.43 -6.40 24.86
C VAL A 180 11.33 -6.26 23.33
N LEU A 181 11.38 -7.37 22.58
CA LEU A 181 11.37 -7.34 21.11
C LEU A 181 10.09 -6.74 20.51
N THR A 182 8.93 -7.06 21.07
CA THR A 182 7.65 -6.48 20.63
C THR A 182 7.49 -5.00 21.00
N ILE A 183 8.25 -4.52 21.98
CA ILE A 183 8.28 -3.09 22.38
C ILE A 183 9.08 -2.27 21.35
N ALA A 184 10.09 -2.88 20.69
CA ALA A 184 10.94 -2.22 19.70
C ALA A 184 10.27 -1.99 18.33
N LEU A 185 9.08 -2.56 18.09
CA LEU A 185 8.28 -2.37 16.87
C LEU A 185 6.87 -1.84 17.21
N PRO A 186 6.74 -0.65 17.84
CA PRO A 186 5.49 -0.13 18.38
C PRO A 186 4.52 0.41 17.34
N VAL A 187 4.89 0.40 16.04
CA VAL A 187 4.08 0.99 14.98
C VAL A 187 3.82 0.04 13.83
N GLY A 188 2.59 0.10 13.32
CA GLY A 188 2.14 -0.74 12.22
C GLY A 188 2.13 -2.21 12.59
N HIS A 189 2.29 -3.07 11.59
CA HIS A 189 2.22 -4.51 11.75
C HIS A 189 3.59 -5.19 11.91
N GLY A 190 4.66 -4.44 12.22
CA GLY A 190 6.03 -4.99 12.25
C GLY A 190 6.16 -6.26 13.10
N ALA A 191 5.49 -6.31 14.26
CA ALA A 191 5.49 -7.48 15.15
C ALA A 191 4.67 -8.68 14.62
N ALA A 192 3.77 -8.45 13.64
CA ALA A 192 3.04 -9.48 12.90
C ALA A 192 3.81 -10.00 11.67
N LEU A 193 5.04 -9.54 11.44
CA LEU A 193 5.89 -9.94 10.31
C LEU A 193 5.13 -9.76 8.97
N HIS A 194 5.19 -10.76 8.09
CA HIS A 194 4.60 -10.76 6.76
C HIS A 194 3.15 -11.24 6.70
N TYR A 195 2.58 -11.71 7.82
CA TYR A 195 1.25 -12.36 7.82
C TYR A 195 0.11 -11.46 7.35
N PRO A 196 0.05 -10.16 7.68
CA PRO A 196 -0.96 -9.26 7.12
C PRO A 196 -0.95 -9.17 5.60
N ASP A 197 0.21 -9.38 4.97
CA ASP A 197 0.43 -9.17 3.53
C ASP A 197 0.33 -10.44 2.67
N GLN A 198 0.09 -11.59 3.28
CA GLN A 198 -0.06 -12.87 2.59
C GLN A 198 -1.54 -13.19 2.34
N PRO A 199 -2.02 -13.24 1.09
CA PRO A 199 -3.44 -13.46 0.78
C PRO A 199 -4.03 -14.74 1.37
N TRP A 200 -3.26 -15.82 1.47
CA TRP A 200 -3.75 -17.13 1.95
C TRP A 200 -3.67 -17.29 3.49
N ALA A 201 -3.03 -16.37 4.20
CA ALA A 201 -2.65 -16.60 5.59
C ALA A 201 -3.86 -16.73 6.52
N ARG A 202 -3.74 -17.66 7.46
CA ARG A 202 -4.62 -17.82 8.62
C ARG A 202 -3.76 -17.81 9.86
N TRP A 203 -4.02 -16.84 10.72
CA TRP A 203 -3.16 -16.53 11.86
C TRP A 203 -3.96 -15.87 12.96
N HIS A 204 -3.43 -15.90 14.18
CA HIS A 204 -4.02 -15.23 15.33
C HIS A 204 -2.94 -14.71 16.27
N TYR A 205 -3.31 -13.74 17.09
CA TYR A 205 -2.45 -13.15 18.10
C TYR A 205 -3.29 -12.53 19.22
N ILE A 206 -2.61 -12.11 20.29
CA ILE A 206 -3.18 -11.28 21.34
C ILE A 206 -2.61 -9.88 21.20
N ASP A 207 -3.47 -8.86 21.14
CA ASP A 207 -3.03 -7.47 21.03
C ASP A 207 -2.53 -6.92 22.38
N GLY A 208 -2.00 -5.68 22.40
CA GLY A 208 -1.54 -5.03 23.62
C GLY A 208 -2.66 -4.65 24.60
N CYS A 209 -3.92 -4.76 24.18
CA CYS A 209 -5.12 -4.61 25.00
C CYS A 209 -5.65 -5.96 25.51
N ASN A 210 -4.90 -7.05 25.29
CA ASN A 210 -5.22 -8.41 25.68
C ASN A 210 -6.47 -9.00 24.98
N HIS A 211 -6.81 -8.51 23.80
CA HIS A 211 -7.84 -9.10 22.95
C HIS A 211 -7.26 -10.21 22.08
N PHE A 212 -8.00 -11.32 21.95
CA PHE A 212 -7.68 -12.37 20.99
C PHE A 212 -8.16 -11.96 19.59
N ILE A 213 -7.24 -11.87 18.64
CA ILE A 213 -7.50 -11.50 17.25
C ILE A 213 -7.24 -12.70 16.36
N SER A 214 -8.23 -13.08 15.55
CA SER A 214 -8.11 -14.14 14.55
C SER A 214 -8.29 -13.56 13.15
N ARG A 215 -7.41 -13.91 12.23
CA ARG A 215 -7.37 -13.41 10.85
C ARG A 215 -7.44 -14.56 9.85
N HIS A 216 -8.20 -14.32 8.78
CA HIS A 216 -8.28 -15.16 7.60
C HIS A 216 -8.25 -14.25 6.39
N ASN A 217 -7.08 -14.11 5.77
CA ASN A 217 -6.83 -13.03 4.81
C ASN A 217 -7.56 -13.24 3.48
N LEU A 218 -7.80 -14.48 3.05
CA LEU A 218 -8.28 -14.76 1.70
C LEU A 218 -9.61 -14.04 1.37
N PRO A 219 -10.68 -14.13 2.20
CA PRO A 219 -11.90 -13.37 1.96
C PRO A 219 -11.68 -11.85 1.95
N ASP A 220 -10.83 -11.33 2.84
CA ASP A 220 -10.53 -9.90 2.96
C ASP A 220 -9.83 -9.39 1.69
N PHE A 221 -8.86 -10.13 1.16
CA PHE A 221 -8.14 -9.78 -0.06
C PHE A 221 -9.04 -9.85 -1.29
N VAL A 222 -9.92 -10.85 -1.38
CA VAL A 222 -10.93 -10.94 -2.45
C VAL A 222 -11.91 -9.77 -2.37
N GLN A 223 -12.31 -9.37 -1.16
CA GLN A 223 -13.17 -8.20 -0.96
C GLN A 223 -12.47 -6.90 -1.35
N ALA A 224 -11.20 -6.71 -0.97
CA ALA A 224 -10.41 -5.55 -1.36
C ALA A 224 -10.30 -5.42 -2.89
N ALA A 225 -10.12 -6.54 -3.59
CA ALA A 225 -10.11 -6.59 -5.04
C ALA A 225 -11.49 -6.26 -5.66
N ASP A 226 -12.58 -6.82 -5.09
CA ASP A 226 -13.95 -6.49 -5.51
C ASP A 226 -14.23 -4.99 -5.40
N MET A 227 -13.91 -4.40 -4.25
CA MET A 227 -14.11 -2.98 -3.99
C MET A 227 -13.22 -2.12 -4.91
N SER A 228 -12.00 -2.55 -5.21
CA SER A 228 -11.14 -1.86 -6.19
C SER A 228 -11.79 -1.79 -7.58
N CYS A 229 -12.43 -2.87 -8.04
CA CYS A 229 -13.20 -2.88 -9.29
C CYS A 229 -14.38 -1.89 -9.25
N ARG A 230 -15.08 -1.81 -8.10
CA ARG A 230 -16.15 -0.82 -7.90
C ARG A 230 -15.64 0.60 -7.97
N VAL A 231 -14.54 0.90 -7.27
CA VAL A 231 -13.86 2.20 -7.29
C VAL A 231 -13.51 2.59 -8.72
N VAL A 232 -12.91 1.68 -9.50
CA VAL A 232 -12.54 1.96 -10.90
C VAL A 232 -13.76 2.28 -11.75
N ARG A 233 -14.84 1.51 -11.64
CA ARG A 233 -16.09 1.78 -12.38
C ARG A 233 -16.70 3.13 -12.00
N ALA A 234 -16.71 3.43 -10.71
CA ALA A 234 -17.20 4.70 -10.20
C ALA A 234 -16.35 5.88 -10.68
N TYR A 235 -15.03 5.72 -10.66
CA TYR A 235 -14.07 6.67 -11.19
C TYR A 235 -14.30 6.93 -12.68
N LEU A 236 -14.44 5.90 -13.50
CA LEU A 236 -14.74 6.05 -14.92
C LEU A 236 -16.09 6.75 -15.15
N ALA A 237 -17.10 6.46 -14.34
CA ALA A 237 -18.43 7.07 -14.41
C ALA A 237 -18.54 8.46 -13.77
N GLY A 238 -17.51 8.93 -13.05
CA GLY A 238 -17.57 10.18 -12.28
C GLY A 238 -18.56 10.15 -11.12
N ARG A 239 -18.73 8.98 -10.48
CA ARG A 239 -19.71 8.74 -9.43
C ARG A 239 -19.04 8.53 -8.08
N GLU A 240 -19.41 9.32 -7.08
CA GLU A 240 -18.85 9.20 -5.73
C GLU A 240 -19.43 8.02 -4.93
N ASP A 241 -20.58 7.50 -5.32
CA ASP A 241 -21.24 6.37 -4.67
C ASP A 241 -20.68 5.03 -5.18
N PHE A 242 -19.36 4.88 -5.08
CA PHE A 242 -18.63 3.74 -5.61
C PHE A 242 -19.06 2.42 -4.96
N GLU A 243 -19.52 2.45 -3.71
CA GLU A 243 -19.98 1.30 -2.95
C GLU A 243 -21.18 0.63 -3.63
N ASN A 244 -22.00 1.43 -4.34
CA ASN A 244 -23.18 0.98 -5.09
C ASN A 244 -22.85 0.51 -6.51
N GLN A 245 -21.62 0.71 -7.00
CA GLN A 245 -21.23 0.22 -8.31
C GLN A 245 -21.10 -1.30 -8.30
N PRO A 246 -21.37 -1.98 -9.43
CA PRO A 246 -21.15 -3.41 -9.52
C PRO A 246 -19.67 -3.71 -9.35
N GLY A 247 -19.34 -4.71 -8.54
CA GLY A 247 -17.97 -5.17 -8.33
C GLY A 247 -17.48 -6.12 -9.42
N MET A 248 -16.49 -6.95 -9.11
CA MET A 248 -16.02 -7.97 -10.04
C MET A 248 -17.17 -8.93 -10.44
N PRO A 249 -17.21 -9.42 -11.68
CA PRO A 249 -18.05 -10.55 -12.05
C PRO A 249 -17.74 -11.79 -11.20
N ASP A 250 -18.73 -12.64 -10.94
CA ASP A 250 -18.57 -13.79 -10.03
C ASP A 250 -17.52 -14.79 -10.53
N ASP A 251 -17.44 -15.05 -11.84
CA ASP A 251 -16.44 -15.92 -12.45
C ASP A 251 -15.01 -15.37 -12.32
N VAL A 252 -14.85 -14.04 -12.39
CA VAL A 252 -13.59 -13.35 -12.10
C VAL A 252 -13.24 -13.47 -10.63
N LYS A 253 -14.20 -13.28 -9.70
CA LYS A 253 -13.96 -13.46 -8.26
C LYS A 253 -13.53 -14.89 -7.93
N ASP A 254 -14.18 -15.88 -8.53
CA ASP A 254 -13.83 -17.29 -8.35
C ASP A 254 -12.43 -17.60 -8.86
N ALA A 255 -12.05 -17.06 -10.03
CA ALA A 255 -10.71 -17.20 -10.57
C ALA A 255 -9.66 -16.52 -9.68
N LEU A 256 -9.93 -15.30 -9.21
CA LEU A 256 -9.04 -14.57 -8.32
C LEU A 256 -8.90 -15.25 -6.96
N THR A 257 -9.99 -15.78 -6.40
CA THR A 257 -9.97 -16.54 -5.14
C THR A 257 -9.05 -17.76 -5.27
N ARG A 258 -9.17 -18.52 -6.36
CA ARG A 258 -8.27 -19.65 -6.63
C ARG A 258 -6.82 -19.22 -6.79
N LEU A 259 -6.56 -18.11 -7.49
CA LEU A 259 -5.22 -17.57 -7.67
C LEU A 259 -4.58 -17.23 -6.31
N LEU A 260 -5.27 -16.46 -5.48
CA LEU A 260 -4.75 -16.00 -4.18
C LEU A 260 -4.62 -17.14 -3.15
N ASP A 261 -5.48 -18.16 -3.21
CA ASP A 261 -5.38 -19.33 -2.34
C ASP A 261 -4.22 -20.26 -2.72
N THR A 262 -3.96 -20.43 -4.02
CA THR A 262 -2.96 -21.40 -4.50
C THR A 262 -1.56 -20.81 -4.71
N ASN A 263 -1.45 -19.51 -4.94
CA ASN A 263 -0.19 -18.81 -5.15
C ASN A 263 0.49 -18.45 -3.81
N ARG A 264 1.11 -19.44 -3.18
CA ARG A 264 1.72 -19.33 -1.84
C ARG A 264 3.24 -19.18 -1.84
N GLU A 265 3.82 -18.73 -2.95
CA GLU A 265 5.28 -18.52 -3.04
C GLU A 265 5.72 -17.47 -2.00
N PRO A 266 6.77 -17.74 -1.19
CA PRO A 266 7.25 -16.76 -0.20
C PRO A 266 7.78 -15.47 -0.85
N ASP A 267 8.43 -15.58 -2.01
CA ASP A 267 8.91 -14.46 -2.81
C ASP A 267 7.74 -13.79 -3.54
N ASP A 268 7.51 -12.52 -3.24
CA ASP A 268 6.41 -11.71 -3.75
C ASP A 268 6.53 -11.40 -5.25
N ASN A 269 7.75 -11.33 -5.80
CA ASN A 269 8.00 -11.16 -7.22
C ASN A 269 7.69 -12.46 -7.98
N LEU A 270 7.96 -13.62 -7.39
CA LEU A 270 7.51 -14.91 -7.96
C LEU A 270 5.98 -15.03 -7.93
N ARG A 271 5.33 -14.53 -6.86
CA ARG A 271 3.87 -14.44 -6.84
C ARG A 271 3.34 -13.53 -7.93
N LEU A 272 3.93 -12.35 -8.13
CA LEU A 272 3.53 -11.45 -9.21
C LEU A 272 3.67 -12.13 -10.58
N ARG A 273 4.78 -12.84 -10.84
CA ARG A 273 4.95 -13.58 -12.10
C ARG A 273 3.80 -14.55 -12.33
N THR A 274 3.39 -15.29 -11.30
CA THR A 274 2.24 -16.20 -11.36
C THR A 274 0.94 -15.44 -11.70
N VAL A 275 0.70 -14.27 -11.10
CA VAL A 275 -0.45 -13.42 -11.45
C VAL A 275 -0.42 -13.03 -12.94
N CYS A 276 0.73 -12.57 -13.44
CA CYS A 276 0.92 -12.19 -14.85
C CYS A 276 0.70 -13.38 -15.81
N GLU A 277 1.19 -14.57 -15.45
CA GLU A 277 0.98 -15.80 -16.22
C GLU A 277 -0.51 -16.19 -16.28
N TRP A 278 -1.25 -16.04 -15.18
CA TRP A 278 -2.69 -16.32 -15.16
C TRP A 278 -3.47 -15.40 -16.09
N VAL A 279 -3.16 -14.10 -16.09
CA VAL A 279 -3.78 -13.13 -17.00
C VAL A 279 -3.41 -13.45 -18.46
N ASN A 280 -2.12 -13.68 -18.75
CA ASN A 280 -1.65 -13.99 -20.10
C ASN A 280 -2.25 -15.30 -20.66
N ALA A 281 -2.44 -16.30 -19.79
CA ALA A 281 -3.03 -17.58 -20.17
C ALA A 281 -4.56 -17.55 -20.32
N GLY A 282 -5.23 -16.43 -20.02
CA GLY A 282 -6.69 -16.36 -20.09
C GLY A 282 -7.42 -17.00 -18.91
N ARG A 283 -6.74 -17.19 -17.76
CA ARG A 283 -7.32 -17.84 -16.57
C ARG A 283 -8.18 -16.90 -15.74
N ILE A 284 -8.04 -15.59 -15.94
CA ILE A 284 -8.97 -14.58 -15.44
C ILE A 284 -10.00 -14.30 -16.55
N PRO A 285 -11.29 -14.64 -16.35
CA PRO A 285 -12.31 -14.43 -17.38
C PRO A 285 -12.34 -13.00 -17.93
N GLY A 286 -12.43 -12.88 -19.25
CA GLY A 286 -12.41 -11.59 -19.94
C GLY A 286 -11.02 -10.98 -20.17
N LEU A 287 -9.95 -11.53 -19.59
CA LEU A 287 -8.58 -11.03 -19.74
C LEU A 287 -7.70 -12.09 -20.39
N LYS A 288 -7.03 -11.77 -21.51
CA LYS A 288 -6.01 -12.60 -22.14
C LYS A 288 -4.99 -11.70 -22.84
N GLU A 289 -4.03 -11.21 -22.08
CA GLU A 289 -3.07 -10.20 -22.52
C GLU A 289 -1.78 -10.27 -21.67
N PRO A 290 -0.65 -9.75 -22.17
CA PRO A 290 0.52 -9.56 -21.34
C PRO A 290 0.27 -8.43 -20.33
N VAL A 291 0.47 -8.71 -19.05
CA VAL A 291 0.56 -7.66 -18.02
C VAL A 291 1.89 -6.92 -18.21
N PRO A 292 1.90 -5.57 -18.29
CA PRO A 292 3.15 -4.82 -18.40
C PRO A 292 4.11 -5.09 -17.24
N GLY A 293 5.41 -4.92 -17.47
CA GLY A 293 6.41 -5.08 -16.42
C GLY A 293 6.41 -3.93 -15.42
N TYR A 294 6.65 -4.24 -14.15
CA TYR A 294 6.90 -3.25 -13.11
C TYR A 294 8.42 -3.06 -12.90
N ILE A 295 8.87 -1.80 -12.86
CA ILE A 295 10.27 -1.44 -12.60
C ILE A 295 10.27 -0.30 -11.59
N ALA A 296 10.51 -0.63 -10.31
CA ALA A 296 10.54 0.35 -9.23
C ALA A 296 11.63 1.41 -9.41
N LYS A 297 12.86 0.98 -9.70
CA LYS A 297 14.06 1.83 -9.70
C LYS A 297 15.05 1.38 -10.78
N GLY A 298 16.03 2.23 -11.07
CA GLY A 298 17.05 1.97 -12.09
C GLY A 298 16.55 2.11 -13.53
N HIS A 299 17.28 1.52 -14.47
CA HIS A 299 17.01 1.64 -15.90
C HIS A 299 15.59 1.16 -16.25
N GLY A 300 14.83 2.02 -16.93
CA GLY A 300 13.44 1.75 -17.31
C GLY A 300 12.38 2.14 -16.27
N SER A 301 12.77 2.53 -15.05
CA SER A 301 11.85 3.07 -14.05
C SER A 301 11.30 4.44 -14.44
N TRP A 302 10.19 4.86 -13.82
CA TRP A 302 9.65 6.21 -13.98
C TRP A 302 10.68 7.30 -13.65
N LYS A 303 11.49 7.14 -12.59
CA LYS A 303 12.57 8.08 -12.24
C LYS A 303 13.59 8.18 -13.37
N TYR A 304 14.04 7.04 -13.89
CA TYR A 304 15.02 6.99 -14.98
C TYR A 304 14.48 7.64 -16.25
N GLN A 305 13.24 7.35 -16.64
CA GLN A 305 12.61 7.96 -17.81
C GLN A 305 12.47 9.49 -17.65
N ALA A 306 12.20 9.97 -16.44
CA ALA A 306 12.01 11.38 -16.15
C ALA A 306 13.32 12.18 -16.04
N THR A 307 14.41 11.54 -15.59
CA THR A 307 15.64 12.25 -15.17
C THR A 307 16.93 11.74 -15.81
N GLY A 308 16.94 10.53 -16.37
CA GLY A 308 18.14 9.82 -16.82
C GLY A 308 19.00 9.25 -15.68
N LEU A 309 18.65 9.47 -14.41
CA LEU A 309 19.40 8.94 -13.27
C LEU A 309 19.23 7.43 -13.13
N LEU A 310 20.34 6.71 -13.04
CA LEU A 310 20.38 5.26 -12.85
C LEU A 310 20.40 4.84 -11.38
N CYS A 311 20.89 5.72 -10.49
CA CYS A 311 20.99 5.42 -9.07
C CYS A 311 19.64 5.64 -8.36
N ASP A 312 19.42 4.83 -7.32
CA ASP A 312 18.28 4.95 -6.40
C ASP A 312 18.30 6.31 -5.66
N ASP A 313 19.51 6.80 -5.36
CA ASP A 313 19.76 8.12 -4.80
C ASP A 313 20.01 9.17 -5.90
N ASP A 314 20.25 10.41 -5.48
CA ASP A 314 20.54 11.53 -6.39
C ASP A 314 22.04 11.83 -6.45
N THR A 315 22.91 10.84 -6.18
CA THR A 315 24.37 11.05 -6.13
C THR A 315 25.02 11.21 -7.50
N GLY A 316 24.25 11.07 -8.58
CA GLY A 316 24.68 11.33 -9.96
C GLY A 316 24.72 12.80 -10.34
N ASP A 317 25.08 13.08 -11.59
CA ASP A 317 24.98 14.42 -12.17
C ASP A 317 23.53 14.92 -12.11
N ARG A 318 23.36 16.19 -11.76
CA ARG A 318 22.03 16.81 -11.74
C ARG A 318 21.35 16.65 -13.11
N PRO A 319 20.08 16.21 -13.16
CA PRO A 319 19.36 16.11 -14.42
C PRO A 319 19.09 17.49 -15.04
N GLU A 320 18.82 17.52 -16.35
CA GLU A 320 18.30 18.70 -17.04
C GLU A 320 16.80 18.82 -16.81
N TRP A 321 16.30 20.02 -16.53
CA TRP A 321 14.86 20.25 -16.44
C TRP A 321 14.27 20.27 -17.85
N THR A 322 13.19 19.54 -18.08
CA THR A 322 12.59 19.41 -19.42
C THR A 322 11.06 19.33 -19.36
N THR A 323 10.39 19.67 -20.46
CA THR A 323 8.96 19.40 -20.63
C THR A 323 8.63 17.91 -20.52
N ALA A 324 9.58 17.02 -20.80
CA ALA A 324 9.40 15.58 -20.62
C ALA A 324 9.33 15.20 -19.14
N PHE A 325 10.16 15.80 -18.28
CA PHE A 325 10.05 15.66 -16.83
C PHE A 325 8.67 16.14 -16.34
N GLU A 326 8.25 17.31 -16.80
CA GLU A 326 6.93 17.88 -16.46
C GLU A 326 5.77 17.01 -16.91
N LYS A 327 5.91 16.09 -17.86
CA LYS A 327 4.84 15.17 -18.28
C LYS A 327 5.06 13.74 -17.81
N SER A 328 6.13 13.49 -17.05
CA SER A 328 6.52 12.15 -16.64
C SER A 328 5.62 11.60 -15.55
N ASP A 329 5.44 10.28 -15.57
CA ASP A 329 4.73 9.57 -14.50
C ASP A 329 5.38 9.78 -13.12
N TYR A 330 6.71 9.92 -13.07
CA TYR A 330 7.44 10.17 -11.83
C TYR A 330 7.02 11.48 -11.16
N ARG A 331 6.96 12.56 -11.94
CA ARG A 331 6.53 13.87 -11.47
C ARG A 331 5.05 13.84 -11.08
N LEU A 332 4.19 13.28 -11.95
CA LEU A 332 2.75 13.13 -11.70
C LEU A 332 2.44 12.34 -10.43
N PHE A 333 3.15 11.23 -10.22
CA PHE A 333 3.01 10.40 -9.03
C PHE A 333 3.37 11.17 -7.76
N HIS A 334 4.53 11.83 -7.73
CA HIS A 334 4.94 12.55 -6.53
C HIS A 334 4.02 13.75 -6.21
N ASP A 335 3.43 14.40 -7.22
CA ASP A 335 2.40 15.42 -6.97
C ASP A 335 1.09 14.81 -6.46
N ALA A 336 0.67 13.66 -7.01
CA ALA A 336 -0.47 12.91 -6.50
C ALA A 336 -0.29 12.49 -5.03
N VAL A 337 0.91 12.06 -4.66
CA VAL A 337 1.30 11.71 -3.28
C VAL A 337 1.18 12.90 -2.34
N LYS A 338 1.72 14.08 -2.73
CA LYS A 338 1.59 15.31 -1.92
C LYS A 338 0.13 15.65 -1.69
N GLN A 339 -0.67 15.59 -2.75
CA GLN A 339 -2.09 15.90 -2.70
C GLN A 339 -2.86 14.90 -1.82
N HIS A 340 -2.57 13.60 -1.95
CA HIS A 340 -3.17 12.55 -1.12
C HIS A 340 -2.86 12.75 0.36
N ARG A 341 -1.58 12.93 0.70
CA ARG A 341 -1.16 13.19 2.07
C ARG A 341 -1.82 14.43 2.64
N PHE A 342 -1.86 15.53 1.89
CA PHE A 342 -2.49 16.77 2.34
C PHE A 342 -3.97 16.57 2.63
N VAL A 343 -4.74 16.05 1.65
CA VAL A 343 -6.19 15.87 1.81
C VAL A 343 -6.50 14.95 2.99
N THR A 344 -5.78 13.83 3.11
CA THR A 344 -6.00 12.87 4.20
C THR A 344 -5.68 13.49 5.56
N THR A 345 -4.49 14.07 5.71
CA THR A 345 -4.00 14.51 7.03
C THR A 345 -4.51 15.89 7.47
N GLN A 346 -4.80 16.79 6.52
CA GLN A 346 -5.18 18.19 6.79
C GLN A 346 -6.68 18.46 6.64
N GLU A 347 -7.42 17.60 5.93
CA GLU A 347 -8.86 17.80 5.70
C GLU A 347 -9.71 16.66 6.28
N ILE A 348 -9.50 15.42 5.82
CA ILE A 348 -10.40 14.29 6.15
C ILE A 348 -10.28 13.90 7.62
N LEU A 349 -9.06 13.63 8.10
CA LEU A 349 -8.86 13.20 9.49
C LEU A 349 -9.25 14.30 10.50
N PRO A 350 -8.87 15.58 10.30
CA PRO A 350 -9.29 16.66 11.19
C PRO A 350 -10.82 16.84 11.24
N ALA A 351 -11.53 16.64 10.13
CA ALA A 351 -12.99 16.67 10.10
C ALA A 351 -13.64 15.54 10.94
N ARG A 352 -12.87 14.49 11.28
CA ARG A 352 -13.27 13.41 12.22
C ARG A 352 -12.67 13.60 13.62
N GLY A 353 -12.10 14.77 13.91
CA GLY A 353 -11.49 15.07 15.20
C GLY A 353 -10.23 14.26 15.47
N LEU A 354 -9.46 13.92 14.43
CA LEU A 354 -8.17 13.25 14.52
C LEU A 354 -7.10 14.09 13.82
N ARG A 355 -6.11 14.58 14.58
CA ARG A 355 -4.92 15.27 14.07
C ARG A 355 -3.69 14.48 14.44
N ILE A 356 -2.99 13.97 13.43
CA ILE A 356 -1.79 13.13 13.56
C ILE A 356 -0.62 13.68 12.73
N ALA A 357 -0.78 14.91 12.24
CA ALA A 357 0.10 15.63 11.34
C ALA A 357 0.09 17.13 11.66
#